data_AF-A0AAN7U4M0-F1
#
_entry.id   AF-A0AAN7U4M0-F1
#
_cell.length_a   1.000
_cell.length_b   1.000
_cell.length_c   1.000
_cell.angle_alpha   90.00
_cell.angle_beta   90.00
_cell.angle_gamma   90.00
#
_symmetry.space_group_name_H-M   'P 1'
#
loop_
_entity.id
_entity.type
_entity.pdbx_description
1 polymer ?
#
loop_
_entity_poly.entity_id
_entity_poly.type
_entity_poly.pdbx_seq_one_letter_code
_entity_poly.pdbx_strand_id
1 'polypeptide(L)'
;MTIKLAAVTGTYMGILGGYYLYLTINVIKERRNAQIAIGDGSSAIIQQLIESGKNANVSDYSSIDPSRYQSLVIAIRAHGNFNEFIPLVGVLSLINELHGAPAGLLHLVLGSFTAARIAHVHGLKAKQNIGLGRKVGAASTILTLSLASLGSFYFSNKELIHSLIGR
;
A
#
# COMPACT_ATOMS: atom_id res chain seq x y z
N MET A 1 28.64 23.49 2.85
CA MET A 1 28.26 22.35 2.00
C MET A 1 26.84 22.59 1.51
N THR A 2 26.66 22.96 0.25
CA THR A 2 25.32 23.14 -0.34
C THR A 2 24.73 21.75 -0.60
N ILE A 3 23.72 21.35 0.17
CA ILE A 3 22.92 20.16 -0.12
C ILE A 3 22.20 20.44 -1.44
N LYS A 4 22.67 19.84 -2.54
CA LYS A 4 21.89 19.80 -3.78
C LYS A 4 20.78 18.78 -3.53
N LEU A 5 19.62 19.26 -3.10
CA LEU A 5 18.43 18.43 -2.96
C LEU A 5 18.03 18.00 -4.37
N ALA A 6 18.38 16.77 -4.75
CA ALA A 6 17.80 16.17 -5.93
C ALA A 6 16.32 15.93 -5.60
N ALA A 7 15.38 16.44 -6.39
CA ALA A 7 13.94 16.32 -6.11
C ALA A 7 13.39 14.90 -6.37
N VAL A 8 14.16 13.86 -6.03
CA VAL A 8 13.92 12.46 -6.41
C VAL A 8 12.76 11.92 -5.61
N THR A 9 12.83 12.04 -4.28
CA THR A 9 11.80 11.56 -3.37
C THR A 9 10.47 12.25 -3.65
N GLY A 10 10.48 13.57 -3.84
CA GLY A 10 9.31 14.35 -4.21
C GLY A 10 8.66 13.86 -5.52
N THR A 11 9.46 13.51 -6.53
CA THR A 11 8.95 13.00 -7.82
C THR A 11 8.15 11.71 -7.65
N TYR A 12 8.73 10.71 -6.98
CA TYR A 12 8.05 9.42 -6.82
C TYR A 12 6.89 9.48 -5.83
N MET A 13 7.03 10.24 -4.75
CA MET A 13 5.93 10.45 -3.80
C MET A 13 4.77 11.22 -4.41
N GLY A 14 5.03 12.14 -5.36
CA GLY A 14 3.98 12.80 -6.14
C GLY A 14 3.19 11.80 -7.01
N ILE A 15 3.89 10.91 -7.72
CA ILE A 15 3.25 9.85 -8.53
C ILE A 15 2.41 8.91 -7.65
N LEU A 16 2.99 8.45 -6.55
CA LEU A 16 2.32 7.58 -5.58
C LEU A 16 1.14 8.29 -4.90
N GLY A 17 1.21 9.60 -4.69
CA GLY A 17 0.10 10.43 -4.21
C GLY A 17 -1.07 10.48 -5.21
N GLY A 18 -0.78 10.57 -6.52
CA GLY A 18 -1.82 10.43 -7.55
C GLY A 18 -2.49 9.05 -7.50
N TYR A 19 -1.71 7.99 -7.28
CA TYR A 19 -2.24 6.64 -7.14
C TYR A 19 -3.04 6.44 -5.83
N TYR A 20 -2.67 7.12 -4.75
CA TYR A 20 -3.47 7.17 -3.51
C TYR A 20 -4.87 7.76 -3.74
N LEU A 21 -4.96 8.85 -4.50
CA LEU A 21 -6.25 9.45 -4.86
C LEU A 21 -7.12 8.47 -5.66
N TYR A 22 -6.51 7.74 -6.61
CA TYR A 22 -7.21 6.69 -7.34
C TYR A 22 -7.79 5.61 -6.41
N LEU A 23 -7.00 5.09 -5.47
CA LEU A 23 -7.48 4.09 -4.50
C LEU A 23 -8.57 4.64 -3.58
N THR A 24 -8.45 5.91 -3.17
CA THR A 24 -9.46 6.60 -2.36
C THR A 24 -10.79 6.67 -3.11
N ILE A 25 -10.77 7.10 -4.38
CA ILE A 25 -11.96 7.17 -5.23
C ILE A 25 -12.56 5.77 -5.42
N ASN A 26 -11.72 4.74 -5.59
CA ASN A 26 -12.19 3.37 -5.73
C ASN A 26 -12.95 2.90 -4.48
N VAL A 27 -12.42 3.15 -3.28
CA VAL A 27 -13.11 2.83 -2.01
C VAL A 27 -14.45 3.58 -1.92
N ILE A 28 -14.50 4.87 -2.27
CA ILE A 28 -15.74 5.65 -2.22
C ILE A 28 -16.79 5.09 -3.19
N LYS A 29 -16.39 4.71 -4.41
CA LYS A 29 -17.29 4.08 -5.39
C LYS A 29 -17.84 2.75 -4.87
N GLU A 30 -16.98 1.87 -4.37
CA GLU A 30 -17.41 0.58 -3.84
C GLU A 30 -18.31 0.73 -2.60
N ARG A 31 -18.06 1.71 -1.73
CA ARG A 31 -18.94 2.01 -0.58
C ARG A 31 -20.34 2.44 -1.01
N ARG A 32 -20.42 3.29 -2.05
CA ARG A 32 -21.70 3.73 -2.62
C ARG A 32 -22.45 2.56 -3.25
N ASN A 33 -21.76 1.72 -4.02
CA ASN A 33 -22.35 0.53 -4.65
C ASN A 33 -22.86 -0.48 -3.60
N ALA A 34 -22.10 -0.66 -2.52
CA ALA A 34 -22.48 -1.53 -1.41
C ALA A 34 -23.55 -0.93 -0.49
N GLN A 35 -23.83 0.37 -0.57
CA GLN A 35 -24.64 1.13 0.39
C GLN A 35 -24.14 1.01 1.84
N ILE A 36 -22.81 0.90 2.02
CA ILE A 36 -22.17 0.78 3.34
C ILE A 36 -21.34 2.03 3.63
N ALA A 37 -21.80 2.84 4.58
CA ALA A 37 -21.09 4.04 5.01
C ALA A 37 -19.84 3.70 5.84
N ILE A 38 -19.95 2.77 6.79
CA ILE A 38 -18.88 2.42 7.74
C ILE A 38 -18.66 0.90 7.73
N GLY A 39 -17.39 0.49 7.78
CA GLY A 39 -17.00 -0.92 7.78
C GLY A 39 -16.79 -1.49 6.38
N ASP A 40 -16.89 -2.80 6.26
CA ASP A 40 -16.65 -3.57 5.04
C ASP A 40 -17.87 -4.38 4.59
N GLY A 41 -19.01 -4.21 5.27
CA GLY A 41 -20.26 -4.91 5.02
C GLY A 41 -20.44 -6.20 5.82
N SER A 42 -19.43 -6.69 6.55
CA SER A 42 -19.56 -7.93 7.35
C SER A 42 -20.63 -7.82 8.44
N SER A 43 -20.75 -6.67 9.11
CA SER A 43 -21.80 -6.45 10.10
C SER A 43 -23.20 -6.47 9.50
N ALA A 44 -23.36 -5.98 8.26
CA ALA A 44 -24.63 -6.00 7.54
C ALA A 44 -25.04 -7.44 7.19
N ILE A 45 -24.09 -8.29 6.78
CA ILE A 45 -24.36 -9.73 6.58
C ILE A 45 -24.79 -10.40 7.90
N ILE A 46 -24.08 -10.12 9.00
CA ILE A 46 -24.40 -10.71 10.31
C ILE A 46 -25.80 -10.28 10.78
N GLN A 47 -26.17 -9.01 10.60
CA GLN A 47 -27.51 -8.52 10.94
C GLN A 47 -28.59 -9.23 10.12
N GLN A 48 -28.39 -9.38 8.80
CA GLN A 48 -29.31 -10.13 7.93
C GLN A 48 -29.44 -11.60 8.36
N LEU A 49 -28.33 -12.24 8.75
CA LEU A 49 -28.34 -13.62 9.27
C LEU A 49 -29.15 -13.74 10.57
N ILE A 50 -28.94 -12.81 11.51
CA ILE A 50 -29.65 -12.80 12.80
C ILE A 50 -31.15 -12.55 12.59
N GLU A 51 -31.53 -11.63 11.70
CA GLU A 51 -32.92 -11.32 11.40
C GLU A 51 -33.64 -12.50 10.74
N SER A 52 -32.98 -13.16 9.78
CA SER A 52 -33.51 -14.38 9.15
C SER A 52 -33.70 -15.50 10.18
N GLY A 53 -32.73 -15.71 11.08
CA GLY A 53 -32.82 -16.76 12.11
C GLY A 53 -33.86 -16.51 13.21
N LYS A 54 -34.26 -15.26 13.46
CA LYS A 54 -35.35 -14.93 14.41
C LYS A 54 -36.73 -15.31 13.89
N ASN A 55 -36.91 -15.36 12.58
CA ASN A 55 -38.14 -15.85 11.98
C ASN A 55 -38.15 -17.38 12.07
N ALA A 56 -38.87 -17.93 13.05
CA ALA A 56 -38.89 -19.37 13.38
C ALA A 56 -39.25 -20.33 12.21
N ASN A 57 -39.71 -19.78 11.07
CA ASN A 57 -40.06 -20.51 9.85
C ASN A 57 -39.03 -20.35 8.71
N VAL A 58 -37.92 -19.65 8.92
CA VAL A 58 -36.90 -19.40 7.88
C VAL A 58 -35.73 -20.36 8.07
N SER A 59 -35.80 -21.48 7.35
CA SER A 59 -34.69 -22.40 7.13
C SER A 59 -33.92 -22.10 5.84
N ASP A 60 -34.37 -21.10 5.08
CA ASP A 60 -33.81 -20.73 3.78
C ASP A 60 -32.89 -19.50 3.89
N TYR A 61 -31.59 -19.76 3.83
CA TYR A 61 -30.52 -18.75 3.81
C TYR A 61 -30.01 -18.47 2.39
N SER A 62 -30.65 -19.01 1.35
CA SER A 62 -30.19 -18.89 -0.05
C SER A 62 -30.21 -17.45 -0.57
N SER A 63 -30.97 -16.56 0.06
CA SER A 63 -31.07 -15.13 -0.27
C SER A 63 -29.87 -14.30 0.19
N ILE A 64 -29.01 -14.85 1.07
CA ILE A 64 -27.83 -14.14 1.60
C ILE A 64 -26.65 -14.44 0.70
N ASP A 65 -26.24 -13.45 -0.09
CA ASP A 65 -25.04 -13.51 -0.91
C ASP A 65 -23.79 -13.13 -0.10
N PRO A 66 -22.87 -14.08 0.22
CA PRO A 66 -21.64 -13.79 0.96
C PRO A 66 -20.65 -12.92 0.16
N SER A 67 -20.79 -12.89 -1.17
CA SER A 67 -19.89 -12.16 -2.07
C SER A 67 -20.30 -10.70 -2.29
N ARG A 68 -21.49 -10.31 -1.82
CA ARG A 68 -22.08 -8.97 -1.99
C ARG A 68 -21.11 -7.82 -1.69
N TYR A 69 -20.29 -7.96 -0.65
CA TYR A 69 -19.35 -6.90 -0.21
C TYR A 69 -17.89 -7.19 -0.56
N GLN A 70 -17.62 -8.26 -1.31
CA GLN A 70 -16.25 -8.68 -1.61
C GLN A 70 -15.43 -7.60 -2.33
N SER A 71 -16.03 -6.88 -3.29
CA SER A 71 -15.38 -5.76 -3.99
C SER A 71 -15.00 -4.61 -3.05
N LEU A 72 -15.89 -4.28 -2.11
CA LEU A 72 -15.62 -3.27 -1.09
C LEU A 72 -14.48 -3.69 -0.16
N VAL A 73 -14.48 -4.95 0.31
CA VAL A 73 -13.41 -5.51 1.14
C VAL A 73 -12.07 -5.42 0.40
N ILE A 74 -12.02 -5.82 -0.87
CA ILE A 74 -10.81 -5.75 -1.71
C ILE A 74 -10.32 -4.31 -1.83
N ALA A 75 -11.22 -3.36 -2.12
CA ALA A 75 -10.87 -1.95 -2.26
C ALA A 75 -10.31 -1.37 -0.95
N ILE A 76 -10.96 -1.63 0.19
CA ILE A 76 -10.50 -1.20 1.52
C ILE A 76 -9.12 -1.79 1.83
N ARG A 77 -8.91 -3.08 1.59
CA ARG A 77 -7.62 -3.74 1.85
C ARG A 77 -6.51 -3.22 0.94
N ALA A 78 -6.80 -2.94 -0.32
CA ALA A 78 -5.83 -2.35 -1.24
C ALA A 78 -5.42 -0.94 -0.79
N HIS A 79 -6.38 -0.11 -0.42
CA HIS A 79 -6.14 1.24 0.09
C HIS A 79 -5.41 1.22 1.44
N GLY A 80 -5.81 0.36 2.37
CA GLY A 80 -5.17 0.18 3.67
C GLY A 80 -3.71 -0.27 3.54
N ASN A 81 -3.45 -1.27 2.70
CA ASN A 81 -2.07 -1.70 2.42
C ASN A 81 -1.22 -0.55 1.88
N PHE A 82 -1.76 0.27 0.98
CA PHE A 82 -1.03 1.41 0.46
C PHE A 82 -0.65 2.41 1.59
N ASN A 83 -1.59 2.68 2.50
CA ASN A 83 -1.38 3.59 3.63
C ASN A 83 -0.41 3.09 4.70
N GLU A 84 -0.28 1.78 4.86
CA GLU A 84 0.65 1.21 5.83
C GLU A 84 2.12 1.43 5.44
N PHE A 85 2.44 1.43 4.15
CA PHE A 85 3.84 1.40 3.69
C PHE A 85 4.33 2.69 3.04
N ILE A 86 3.48 3.35 2.25
CA ILE A 86 3.91 4.45 1.37
C ILE A 86 4.36 5.68 2.16
N PRO A 87 3.64 6.12 3.21
CA PRO A 87 4.10 7.24 4.03
C PRO A 87 5.48 7.00 4.64
N LEU A 88 5.71 5.80 5.18
CA LEU A 88 6.99 5.46 5.82
C LEU A 88 8.12 5.36 4.80
N VAL A 89 7.88 4.78 3.62
CA VAL A 89 8.85 4.79 2.50
C VAL A 89 9.22 6.22 2.13
N GLY A 90 8.24 7.11 1.99
CA GLY A 90 8.48 8.52 1.68
C GLY A 90 9.32 9.23 2.74
N VAL A 91 9.01 9.03 4.03
CA VAL A 91 9.76 9.62 5.14
C VAL A 91 11.21 9.13 5.16
N LEU A 92 11.44 7.82 5.07
CA LEU A 92 12.79 7.26 5.09
C LEU A 92 13.60 7.69 3.85
N SER A 93 12.98 7.70 2.67
CA SER A 93 13.65 8.18 1.46
C SER A 93 13.99 9.67 1.53
N LEU A 94 13.12 10.49 2.13
CA LEU A 94 13.41 11.90 2.36
C LEU A 94 14.59 12.07 3.34
N ILE A 95 14.63 11.29 4.42
CA ILE A 95 15.77 11.30 5.35
C ILE A 95 17.07 10.94 4.63
N ASN A 96 17.05 9.89 3.80
CA ASN A 96 18.20 9.50 2.98
C ASN A 96 18.65 10.63 2.04
N GLU A 97 17.70 11.26 1.35
CA GLU A 97 17.96 12.38 0.42
C GLU A 97 18.57 13.59 1.14
N LEU A 98 18.07 13.92 2.33
CA LEU A 98 18.57 15.00 3.18
C LEU A 98 20.01 14.74 3.68
N HIS A 99 20.35 13.48 3.95
CA HIS A 99 21.71 13.07 4.34
C HIS A 99 22.65 12.82 3.16
N GLY A 100 22.26 13.26 1.95
CA GLY A 100 23.13 13.22 0.78
C GLY A 100 23.28 11.83 0.16
N ALA A 101 22.29 10.95 0.31
CA ALA A 101 22.27 9.69 -0.40
C ALA A 101 22.41 9.91 -1.93
N PRO A 102 23.15 9.06 -2.66
CA PRO A 102 23.32 9.23 -4.09
C PRO A 102 21.99 9.23 -4.84
N ALA A 103 21.74 10.28 -5.64
CA ALA A 103 20.47 10.44 -6.37
C ALA A 103 20.16 9.23 -7.27
N GLY A 104 21.17 8.65 -7.92
CA GLY A 104 21.00 7.44 -8.75
C GLY A 104 20.47 6.24 -7.95
N LEU A 105 20.93 6.06 -6.71
CA LEU A 105 20.44 4.99 -5.82
C LEU A 105 18.96 5.22 -5.46
N LEU A 106 18.60 6.47 -5.13
CA LEU A 106 17.22 6.83 -4.83
C LEU A 106 16.29 6.61 -6.03
N HIS A 107 16.72 6.98 -7.24
CA HIS A 107 15.96 6.72 -8.47
C HIS A 107 15.73 5.22 -8.72
N LEU A 108 16.77 4.40 -8.53
CA LEU A 108 16.65 2.95 -8.72
C LEU A 108 15.68 2.33 -7.70
N VAL A 109 15.82 2.68 -6.42
CA VAL A 109 14.98 2.13 -5.35
C VAL A 109 13.53 2.62 -5.48
N LEU A 110 13.30 3.93 -5.52
CA LEU A 110 11.94 4.48 -5.59
C LEU A 110 11.28 4.25 -6.96
N GLY A 111 12.06 4.25 -8.04
CA GLY A 111 11.56 3.96 -9.39
C GLY A 111 11.10 2.52 -9.53
N SER A 112 11.92 1.55 -9.11
CA SER A 112 11.53 0.14 -9.14
C SER A 112 10.34 -0.15 -8.23
N PHE A 113 10.29 0.47 -7.05
CA PHE A 113 9.16 0.38 -6.14
C PHE A 113 7.87 0.94 -6.75
N THR A 114 7.93 2.15 -7.31
CA THR A 114 6.77 2.81 -7.95
C THR A 114 6.27 1.99 -9.14
N ALA A 115 7.18 1.52 -10.00
CA ALA A 115 6.85 0.65 -11.12
C ALA A 115 6.19 -0.65 -10.67
N ALA A 116 6.72 -1.31 -9.63
CA ALA A 116 6.12 -2.51 -9.06
C ALA A 116 4.69 -2.26 -8.54
N ARG A 117 4.44 -1.11 -7.90
CA ARG A 117 3.10 -0.74 -7.40
C ARG A 117 2.09 -0.46 -8.52
N ILE A 118 2.51 0.22 -9.59
CA ILE A 118 1.63 0.50 -10.73
C ILE A 118 1.40 -0.75 -11.60
N ALA A 119 2.44 -1.54 -11.85
CA ALA A 119 2.35 -2.78 -12.62
C ALA A 119 1.46 -3.83 -11.92
N HIS A 120 1.47 -3.86 -10.58
CA HIS A 120 0.60 -4.72 -9.78
C HIS A 120 -0.89 -4.55 -10.08
N VAL A 121 -1.35 -3.32 -10.36
CA VAL A 121 -2.76 -3.03 -10.70
C VAL A 121 -3.19 -3.70 -11.99
N HIS A 122 -2.27 -3.80 -12.94
CA HIS A 122 -2.53 -4.37 -14.27
C HIS A 122 -2.40 -5.90 -14.25
N GLY A 123 -1.55 -6.46 -13.39
CA GLY A 123 -1.35 -7.89 -13.22
C GLY A 123 -2.53 -8.65 -12.57
N LEU A 124 -3.49 -7.93 -11.97
CA LEU A 124 -4.71 -8.52 -11.39
C LEU A 124 -5.79 -8.89 -12.41
N LYS A 125 -5.61 -8.56 -13.69
CA LYS A 125 -6.54 -8.94 -14.77
C LYS A 125 -6.29 -10.34 -15.36
N ALA A 126 -5.27 -11.06 -14.90
CA ALA A 126 -5.02 -12.44 -15.32
C ALA A 126 -5.95 -13.40 -14.57
N LYS A 127 -6.82 -14.09 -15.30
CA LYS A 127 -7.66 -15.21 -14.83
C LYS A 127 -6.82 -16.14 -13.96
N GLN A 128 -7.29 -16.41 -12.73
CA GLN A 128 -6.68 -17.20 -11.65
C GLN A 128 -6.02 -16.36 -10.56
N ASN A 129 -6.69 -16.32 -9.41
CA ASN A 129 -6.32 -15.70 -8.13
C ASN A 129 -5.04 -16.28 -7.48
N ILE A 130 -4.01 -16.61 -8.27
CA ILE A 130 -2.74 -17.21 -7.85
C ILE A 130 -1.59 -16.21 -8.03
N GLY A 131 -1.74 -15.07 -7.37
CA GLY A 131 -0.78 -14.55 -6.38
C GLY A 131 0.65 -14.14 -6.76
N LEU A 132 1.15 -14.27 -8.00
CA LEU A 132 2.52 -13.83 -8.29
C LEU A 132 2.68 -12.30 -8.19
N GLY A 133 1.75 -11.53 -8.76
CA GLY A 133 1.75 -10.07 -8.64
C GLY A 133 1.69 -9.60 -7.19
N ARG A 134 0.86 -10.25 -6.37
CA ARG A 134 0.68 -9.91 -4.95
C ARG A 134 1.94 -10.22 -4.12
N LYS A 135 2.62 -11.32 -4.41
CA LYS A 135 3.91 -11.67 -3.79
C LYS A 135 5.01 -10.71 -4.21
N VAL A 136 5.09 -10.35 -5.49
CA VAL A 136 6.09 -9.41 -6.02
C VAL A 136 5.88 -8.01 -5.43
N GLY A 137 4.65 -7.52 -5.34
CA GLY A 137 4.35 -6.22 -4.72
C GLY A 137 4.64 -6.18 -3.23
N ALA A 138 4.37 -7.27 -2.50
CA ALA A 138 4.74 -7.37 -1.09
C ALA A 138 6.27 -7.42 -0.92
N ALA A 139 6.97 -8.23 -1.71
CA ALA A 139 8.42 -8.35 -1.67
C ALA A 139 9.12 -7.03 -2.03
N SER A 140 8.64 -6.31 -3.06
CA SER A 140 9.20 -5.00 -3.43
C SER A 140 9.05 -3.98 -2.30
N THR A 141 7.96 -4.06 -1.55
CA THR A 141 7.71 -3.17 -0.42
C THR A 141 8.63 -3.44 0.74
N ILE A 142 8.76 -4.71 1.14
CA ILE A 142 9.67 -5.12 2.21
C ILE A 142 11.12 -4.76 1.82
N LEU A 143 11.52 -5.06 0.59
CA LEU A 143 12.85 -4.72 0.09
C LEU A 143 13.12 -3.22 0.14
N THR A 144 12.19 -2.41 -0.39
CA THR A 144 12.32 -0.94 -0.41
C THR A 144 12.42 -0.38 0.99
N LEU A 145 11.56 -0.86 1.90
CA LEU A 145 11.55 -0.41 3.29
C LEU A 145 12.85 -0.78 4.01
N SER A 146 13.36 -2.00 3.81
CA SER A 146 14.64 -2.44 4.35
C SER A 146 15.80 -1.60 3.80
N LEU A 147 15.85 -1.36 2.49
CA LEU A 147 16.89 -0.54 1.88
C LEU A 147 16.83 0.92 2.35
N ALA A 148 15.64 1.51 2.44
CA ALA A 148 15.45 2.87 2.92
C ALA A 148 15.79 3.01 4.41
N SER A 149 15.46 2.00 5.23
CA SER A 149 15.78 1.96 6.65
C SER A 149 17.29 1.81 6.89
N LEU A 150 17.92 0.83 6.25
CA LEU A 150 19.37 0.61 6.34
C LEU A 150 20.16 1.80 5.78
N GLY A 151 19.69 2.37 4.66
CA GLY A 151 20.23 3.61 4.11
C GLY A 151 20.15 4.74 5.14
N SER A 152 19.00 4.91 5.80
CA SER A 152 18.81 5.99 6.76
C SER A 152 19.77 5.84 7.93
N PHE A 153 19.96 4.62 8.41
CA PHE A 153 20.94 4.33 9.45
C PHE A 153 22.38 4.66 9.00
N TYR A 154 22.78 4.21 7.80
CA TYR A 154 24.12 4.42 7.27
C TYR A 154 24.42 5.89 6.96
N PHE A 155 23.60 6.55 6.14
CA PHE A 155 23.85 7.92 5.70
C PHE A 155 23.75 8.92 6.85
N SER A 156 22.86 8.71 7.83
CA SER A 156 22.75 9.60 8.99
C SER A 156 23.94 9.48 9.95
N ASN A 157 24.59 8.31 10.02
CA ASN A 157 25.69 8.05 10.95
C ASN A 157 27.04 7.87 10.24
N LYS A 158 27.15 8.28 8.98
CA LYS A 158 28.31 7.98 8.12
C LYS A 158 29.63 8.38 8.77
N GLU A 159 29.71 9.59 9.31
CA GLU A 159 30.92 10.12 9.96
C GLU A 159 31.31 9.32 11.21
N LEU A 160 30.34 8.96 12.05
CA LEU A 160 30.56 8.12 13.23
C LEU A 160 31.04 6.73 12.84
N ILE A 161 30.39 6.10 11.85
CA ILE A 161 30.74 4.76 11.38
C ILE A 161 32.17 4.73 10.82
N HIS A 162 32.53 5.73 10.02
CA HIS A 162 33.87 5.84 9.45
C HIS A 162 34.93 6.02 10.56
N SER A 163 34.65 6.88 11.55
CA SER A 163 35.54 7.09 12.70
C SER A 163 35.77 5.82 13.53
N LEU A 164 34.74 4.97 13.71
CA LEU A 164 34.84 3.72 14.45
C LEU A 164 35.63 2.64 13.71
N ILE A 165 35.62 2.68 12.37
CA ILE A 165 36.28 1.69 11.51
C ILE A 165 37.71 2.15 11.13
N GLY A 166 38.13 3.34 11.57
CA GLY A 166 39.45 3.89 11.27
C GLY A 166 39.62 4.27 9.80
N ARG A 167 38.54 4.68 9.13
CA ARG A 167 38.50 5.11 7.73
C ARG A 167 38.05 6.56 7.59
#